data_AF-A0A2S6GH41-F1
#
_entry.id   AF-A0A2S6GH41-F1
#
_cell.length_a   1.000
_cell.length_b   1.000
_cell.length_c   1.000
_cell.angle_alpha   90.00
_cell.angle_beta   90.00
_cell.angle_gamma   90.00
#
_symmetry.space_group_name_H-M   'P 1'
#
loop_
_entity.id
_entity.type
_entity.pdbx_description
1 polymer ?
#
loop_
_entity_poly.entity_id
_entity_poly.type
_entity_poly.pdbx_seq_one_letter_code
_entity_poly.pdbx_strand_id
1 'polypeptide(L)'
;MTGYTADPGELAAAATVLSWTVADLEAVRLTTTPATGPARLAQAITEYTVDTEAAVTAAHAALTRVATDLTHLGRAYADVDADAANRFHSR
;
A
#
# COMPACT_ATOMS: atom_id res chain seq x y z
N MET A 1 -11.92 3.49 27.08
CA MET A 1 -12.10 3.62 25.62
C MET A 1 -11.39 4.89 25.23
N THR A 2 -10.23 4.78 24.56
CA THR A 2 -9.54 5.93 23.97
C THR A 2 -10.49 6.52 22.92
N GLY A 3 -10.64 7.83 22.82
CA GLY A 3 -11.63 8.47 21.91
C GLY A 3 -11.34 8.30 20.41
N TYR A 4 -10.50 7.33 20.04
CA TYR A 4 -10.08 7.05 18.68
C TYR A 4 -11.07 6.12 17.98
N THR A 5 -11.25 6.33 16.67
CA THR A 5 -12.11 5.49 15.83
C THR A 5 -11.46 4.15 15.45
N ALA A 6 -10.14 4.01 15.64
CA ALA A 6 -9.35 2.80 15.45
C ALA A 6 -8.15 2.81 16.41
N ASP A 7 -7.68 1.63 16.81
CA ASP A 7 -6.52 1.52 17.70
C ASP A 7 -5.21 1.89 16.97
N PRO A 8 -4.35 2.77 17.54
CA PRO A 8 -3.09 3.17 16.90
C PRO A 8 -2.13 2.01 16.60
N GLY A 9 -2.12 0.97 17.44
CA GLY A 9 -1.30 -0.22 17.23
C GLY A 9 -1.80 -1.08 16.07
N GLU A 10 -3.12 -1.21 15.92
CA GLU A 10 -3.73 -1.88 14.77
C GLU A 10 -3.47 -1.13 13.46
N LEU A 11 -3.51 0.21 13.47
CA LEU A 11 -3.17 1.03 12.31
C LEU A 11 -1.69 0.85 11.88
N ALA A 12 -0.77 0.78 12.85
CA ALA A 12 0.64 0.53 12.58
C ALA A 12 0.89 -0.87 12.01
N ALA A 13 0.20 -1.89 12.54
CA ALA A 13 0.26 -3.24 12.02
C ALA A 13 -0.28 -3.32 10.58
N ALA A 14 -1.42 -2.66 10.30
CA ALA A 14 -2.01 -2.60 8.97
C ALA A 14 -1.08 -1.90 7.95
N ALA A 15 -0.48 -0.77 8.33
CA ALA A 15 0.50 -0.07 7.48
C ALA A 15 1.71 -0.96 7.16
N THR A 16 2.21 -1.72 8.15
CA THR A 16 3.32 -2.67 7.97
C THR A 16 2.96 -3.77 6.99
N VAL A 17 1.81 -4.43 7.16
CA VAL A 17 1.34 -5.48 6.24
C VAL A 17 1.17 -4.95 4.82
N LEU A 18 0.63 -3.75 4.66
CA LEU A 18 0.50 -3.12 3.34
C LEU A 18 1.86 -2.83 2.71
N SER A 19 2.85 -2.36 3.49
CA SER A 19 4.21 -2.16 2.98
C SER A 19 4.88 -3.44 2.48
N TRP A 20 4.66 -4.57 3.17
CA TRP A 20 5.15 -5.87 2.70
C TRP A 20 4.44 -6.29 1.42
N THR A 21 3.13 -6.08 1.34
CA THR A 21 2.33 -6.38 0.14
C THR A 21 2.79 -5.56 -1.06
N VAL A 22 3.15 -4.29 -0.85
CA VAL A 22 3.73 -3.40 -1.86
C VAL A 22 5.08 -3.95 -2.36
N ALA A 23 5.96 -4.36 -1.45
CA ALA A 23 7.25 -4.96 -1.80
C ALA A 23 7.09 -6.29 -2.57
N ASP A 24 6.13 -7.12 -2.19
CA ASP A 24 5.81 -8.37 -2.90
C ASP A 24 5.28 -8.09 -4.32
N LEU A 25 4.48 -7.03 -4.49
CA LEU A 25 4.02 -6.56 -5.81
C LEU A 25 5.16 -6.06 -6.69
N GLU A 26 6.15 -5.33 -6.14
CA GLU A 26 7.34 -4.90 -6.89
C GLU A 26 8.20 -6.10 -7.37
N ALA A 27 8.15 -7.22 -6.64
CA ALA A 27 8.83 -8.45 -7.01
C ALA A 27 8.14 -9.20 -8.17
N VAL A 28 6.88 -8.86 -8.51
CA VAL A 28 6.17 -9.44 -9.66
C VAL A 28 6.80 -8.93 -10.97
N ARG A 29 7.73 -9.71 -11.51
CA ARG A 29 8.27 -9.51 -12.85
C ARG A 29 7.40 -10.24 -13.86
N LEU A 30 6.73 -9.48 -14.74
CA LEU A 30 6.04 -10.06 -15.90
C LEU A 30 7.08 -10.38 -16.97
N THR A 31 7.45 -11.65 -17.08
CA THR A 31 8.36 -12.11 -18.13
C THR A 31 7.58 -12.30 -19.43
N THR A 32 7.87 -11.48 -20.44
CA THR A 32 7.39 -11.74 -21.79
C THR A 32 8.04 -13.01 -22.31
N THR A 33 7.29 -14.11 -22.34
CA THR A 33 7.76 -15.33 -23.00
C THR A 33 7.58 -15.15 -24.50
N PRO A 34 8.63 -15.33 -25.33
CA PRO A 34 8.47 -15.22 -26.77
C PRO A 34 7.43 -16.25 -27.23
N ALA A 35 6.35 -15.75 -27.82
CA ALA A 35 5.25 -16.56 -28.26
C ALA A 35 5.65 -17.31 -29.54
N THR A 36 5.81 -18.62 -29.44
CA THR A 36 5.96 -19.48 -30.62
C THR A 36 4.57 -19.75 -31.18
N GLY A 37 4.16 -19.06 -32.24
CA GLY A 37 2.83 -19.24 -32.82
C GLY A 37 2.39 -18.15 -33.81
N PRO A 38 1.09 -18.12 -34.16
CA PRO A 38 0.54 -17.12 -35.07
C PRO A 38 0.75 -15.69 -34.56
N ALA A 39 0.93 -14.73 -35.47
CA ALA A 39 1.16 -13.32 -35.11
C ALA A 39 0.10 -12.74 -34.15
N ARG A 40 -1.17 -13.19 -34.28
CA ARG A 40 -2.27 -12.79 -33.38
C ARG A 40 -2.05 -13.23 -31.93
N LEU A 41 -1.42 -14.39 -31.71
CA LEU A 41 -1.10 -14.88 -30.36
C LEU A 41 0.00 -14.04 -29.73
N ALA A 42 1.06 -13.71 -30.50
CA ALA A 42 2.12 -12.82 -30.03
C ALA A 42 1.56 -11.45 -29.64
N GLN A 43 0.68 -10.87 -30.47
CA GLN A 43 0.02 -9.61 -30.17
C GLN A 43 -0.84 -9.68 -28.92
N ALA A 44 -1.66 -10.73 -28.76
CA ALA A 44 -2.50 -10.91 -27.58
C ALA A 44 -1.68 -11.06 -26.29
N ILE A 45 -0.54 -11.76 -26.34
CA ILE A 45 0.38 -11.88 -25.20
C ILE A 45 1.00 -10.53 -24.85
N THR A 46 1.38 -9.73 -25.84
CA THR A 46 1.89 -8.38 -25.61
C THR A 46 0.83 -7.47 -24.98
N GLU A 47 -0.38 -7.43 -25.53
CA GLU A 47 -1.50 -6.62 -24.99
C GLU A 47 -1.84 -7.04 -23.55
N TYR A 48 -1.97 -8.36 -23.30
CA TYR A 48 -2.18 -8.89 -21.96
C TYR A 48 -1.07 -8.50 -20.98
N THR A 49 0.20 -8.56 -21.41
CA THR A 49 1.35 -8.21 -20.56
C THR A 49 1.30 -6.73 -20.20
N VAL A 50 1.05 -5.85 -21.17
CA VAL A 50 0.93 -4.40 -20.96
C VAL A 50 -0.23 -4.08 -20.01
N ASP A 51 -1.40 -4.68 -20.21
CA ASP A 51 -2.56 -4.46 -19.34
C ASP A 51 -2.29 -4.95 -17.91
N THR A 52 -1.60 -6.08 -17.77
CA THR A 52 -1.23 -6.62 -16.45
C THR A 52 -0.20 -5.73 -15.77
N GLU A 53 0.81 -5.22 -16.49
CA GLU A 53 1.77 -4.24 -15.96
C GLU A 53 1.08 -2.96 -15.48
N ALA A 54 0.11 -2.45 -16.25
CA ALA A 54 -0.67 -1.28 -15.88
C ALA A 54 -1.52 -1.55 -14.61
N ALA A 55 -2.17 -2.71 -14.52
CA ALA A 55 -2.97 -3.09 -13.36
C ALA A 55 -2.11 -3.25 -12.09
N VAL A 56 -0.96 -3.92 -12.19
CA VAL A 56 0.00 -4.08 -11.08
C VAL A 56 0.51 -2.71 -10.61
N THR A 57 0.85 -1.82 -11.54
CA THR A 57 1.30 -0.46 -11.23
C THR A 57 0.21 0.35 -10.50
N ALA A 58 -1.04 0.25 -10.97
CA ALA A 58 -2.16 0.93 -10.33
C ALA A 58 -2.43 0.40 -8.90
N ALA A 59 -2.38 -0.92 -8.72
CA ALA A 59 -2.52 -1.55 -7.42
C ALA A 59 -1.40 -1.12 -6.45
N HIS A 60 -0.16 -1.13 -6.92
CA HIS A 60 1.00 -0.66 -6.17
C HIS A 60 0.82 0.79 -5.69
N ALA A 61 0.42 1.69 -6.59
CA ALA A 61 0.17 3.09 -6.26
C ALA A 61 -0.96 3.26 -5.23
N ALA A 62 -2.04 2.50 -5.36
CA ALA A 62 -3.16 2.54 -4.42
C ALA A 62 -2.75 2.06 -3.02
N LEU A 63 -2.07 0.91 -2.92
CA LEU A 63 -1.62 0.35 -1.65
C LEU A 63 -0.59 1.25 -0.96
N THR A 64 0.32 1.87 -1.72
CA THR A 64 1.29 2.83 -1.18
C THR A 64 0.59 4.05 -0.57
N ARG A 65 -0.46 4.58 -1.23
CA ARG A 65 -1.24 5.69 -0.68
C ARG A 65 -1.93 5.30 0.62
N VAL A 66 -2.60 4.15 0.65
CA VAL A 66 -3.29 3.67 1.87
C VAL A 66 -2.30 3.48 3.02
N ALA A 67 -1.14 2.87 2.77
CA ALA A 67 -0.10 2.71 3.80
C ALA A 67 0.40 4.07 4.34
N THR A 68 0.55 5.07 3.45
CA THR A 68 0.93 6.44 3.83
C THR A 68 -0.16 7.10 4.68
N ASP A 69 -1.41 7.00 4.27
CA ASP A 69 -2.55 7.59 4.98
C ASP A 69 -2.71 6.98 6.39
N LEU A 70 -2.56 5.66 6.52
CA LEU A 70 -2.58 4.98 7.82
C LEU A 70 -1.43 5.44 8.73
N THR A 71 -0.23 5.62 8.15
CA THR A 71 0.92 6.14 8.89
C THR A 71 0.68 7.57 9.36
N HIS A 72 0.10 8.43 8.51
CA HIS A 72 -0.26 9.80 8.87
C HIS A 72 -1.32 9.85 9.97
N LEU A 73 -2.34 8.99 9.89
CA LEU A 73 -3.38 8.89 10.92
C LEU A 73 -2.80 8.45 12.26
N GLY A 74 -1.92 7.45 12.26
CA GLY A 74 -1.23 7.00 13.47
C GLY A 74 -0.39 8.10 14.13
N ARG A 75 0.31 8.93 13.34
CA ARG A 75 1.05 10.09 13.85
C ARG A 75 0.13 11.15 14.44
N ALA A 76 -0.98 11.44 13.79
CA ALA A 76 -1.96 12.40 14.30
C ALA A 76 -2.52 11.98 15.68
N TYR A 77 -2.75 10.68 15.89
CA TYR A 77 -3.14 10.18 17.21
C TYR A 77 -2.04 10.35 18.25
N ALA A 78 -0.78 10.04 17.91
CA ALA A 78 0.35 10.24 18.81
C ALA A 78 0.55 11.72 19.19
N ASP A 79 0.36 12.64 18.24
CA ASP A 79 0.46 14.09 18.48
C ASP A 79 -0.65 14.56 19.45
N VAL A 80 -1.88 14.09 19.27
CA VAL A 80 -3.00 14.40 20.17
C VAL A 80 -2.76 13.88 21.58
N ASP A 81 -2.22 12.66 21.72
CA ASP A 81 -1.86 12.09 23.02
C ASP A 81 -0.74 12.88 23.71
N ALA A 82 0.29 13.29 22.97
CA ALA A 82 1.38 14.11 23.50
C ALA A 82 0.89 15.49 23.98
N ASP A 83 0.01 16.13 23.20
CA ASP A 83 -0.63 17.38 23.55
C ASP A 83 -1.48 17.26 24.83
N ALA A 84 -2.26 16.19 24.94
CA ALA A 84 -3.07 15.92 26.12
C ALA A 84 -2.20 15.70 27.37
N ALA A 85 -1.13 14.91 27.24
CA ALA A 85 -0.19 14.66 28.33
C ALA A 85 0.50 15.96 28.82
N ASN A 86 0.93 16.81 27.88
CA ASN A 86 1.55 18.10 28.20
C ASN A 86 0.58 19.06 28.91
N ARG A 87 -0.70 19.09 28.52
CA ARG A 87 -1.73 19.91 29.21
C ARG A 87 -2.03 19.39 30.62
N PHE A 88 -1.90 18.10 30.86
CA PHE A 88 -2.06 17.52 32.20
C PHE A 88 -0.86 17.80 33.11
N HIS A 89 0.37 17.78 32.57
CA HIS A 89 1.59 18.07 33.35
C HIS A 89 1.78 19.55 33.69
N SER A 90 1.11 20.46 32.99
CA SER A 90 1.20 21.91 33.19
C SER A 90 0.11 22.50 34.10
N ARG A 91 -0.70 21.64 34.73
CA ARG A 91 -1.72 21.98 35.73
C ARG A 91 -1.36 21.42 37.10
#